data_AF-A0AAV0H1F7-F1
#
_entry.id   AF-A0AAV0H1F7-F1
#
_cell.length_a   1.000
_cell.length_b   1.000
_cell.length_c   1.000
_cell.angle_alpha   90.00
_cell.angle_beta   90.00
_cell.angle_gamma   90.00
#
_symmetry.space_group_name_H-M   'P 1'
#
loop_
_entity.id
_entity.type
_entity.pdbx_description
1 polymer ?
#
loop_
_entity_poly.entity_id
_entity_poly.type
_entity_poly.pdbx_seq_one_letter_code
_entity_poly.pdbx_strand_id
1 'polypeptide(L)'
;MFSGTGRRNKVVGETGDASKAEYNFWDTAHDGPFLECLLELTERGFITNGTCKNGVFKQIQKMMEKKVPECGLKAKPTIQNRYKKLKHWFHSTVMMRGLSGFGWDPVQECINADKAVWDVFIAVCPVIYVLILMTNI
;
A
#
# COMPACT_ATOMS: atom_id res chain seq x y z
N MET A 1 28.70 39.41 -29.34
CA MET A 1 27.37 39.51 -28.69
C MET A 1 26.55 38.32 -29.18
N PHE A 2 26.37 37.30 -28.32
CA PHE A 2 25.54 36.14 -28.65
C PHE A 2 24.16 36.34 -28.02
N SER A 3 23.09 36.24 -28.82
CA SER A 3 21.82 35.67 -28.36
C SER A 3 20.94 35.36 -29.56
N GLY A 4 20.82 34.07 -29.86
CA GLY A 4 19.82 33.52 -30.76
C GLY A 4 18.59 33.02 -29.99
N THR A 5 17.45 33.19 -30.66
CA THR A 5 16.36 32.21 -30.85
C THR A 5 15.63 31.56 -29.67
N GLY A 6 14.30 31.72 -29.71
CA GLY A 6 13.42 30.56 -29.90
C GLY A 6 12.66 30.07 -28.67
N ARG A 7 11.42 30.56 -28.51
CA ARG A 7 10.36 29.90 -27.72
C ARG A 7 10.22 28.43 -28.16
N ARG A 8 10.49 27.49 -27.26
CA ARG A 8 10.06 26.09 -27.39
C ARG A 8 8.96 25.82 -26.39
N ASN A 9 7.81 25.39 -26.92
CA ASN A 9 6.66 24.95 -26.14
C ASN A 9 6.96 23.68 -25.35
N LYS A 10 6.32 23.63 -24.18
CA LYS A 10 6.34 22.63 -23.14
C LYS A 10 5.70 21.31 -23.63
N VAL A 11 6.45 20.21 -23.62
CA VAL A 11 5.88 18.85 -23.65
C VAL A 11 5.90 18.36 -22.21
N VAL A 12 4.76 18.42 -21.52
CA VAL A 12 4.60 17.73 -20.22
C VAL A 12 4.42 16.26 -20.53
N GLY A 13 5.37 15.45 -20.10
CA GLY A 13 5.31 14.00 -20.21
C GLY A 13 4.17 13.41 -19.38
N GLU A 14 3.49 12.45 -19.98
CA GLU A 14 2.47 11.62 -19.35
C GLU A 14 3.15 10.67 -18.34
N THR A 15 2.79 10.77 -17.06
CA THR A 15 3.24 9.89 -15.96
C THR A 15 2.15 8.89 -15.54
N GLY A 16 1.22 8.57 -16.45
CA GLY A 16 -0.02 7.84 -16.14
C GLY A 16 0.03 6.31 -16.18
N ASP A 17 1.13 5.71 -16.66
CA ASP A 17 1.11 4.29 -17.06
C ASP A 17 1.73 3.35 -16.00
N ALA A 18 2.85 3.75 -15.39
CA ALA A 18 3.55 2.92 -14.40
C ALA A 18 2.78 2.74 -13.08
N SER A 19 2.00 3.74 -12.67
CA SER A 19 1.20 3.71 -11.44
C SER A 19 -0.03 2.81 -11.56
N LYS A 20 -0.61 2.69 -12.76
CA LYS A 20 -1.72 1.76 -13.06
C LYS A 20 -1.23 0.31 -13.19
N ALA A 21 -0.07 0.09 -13.81
CA ALA A 21 0.52 -1.25 -13.91
C ALA A 21 0.93 -1.82 -12.53
N GLU A 22 1.48 -0.99 -11.63
CA GLU A 22 1.79 -1.40 -10.24
C GLU A 22 0.52 -1.66 -9.41
N TYR A 23 -0.61 -1.03 -9.75
CA TYR A 23 -1.90 -1.27 -9.13
C TYR A 23 -2.51 -2.61 -9.53
N ASN A 24 -2.46 -2.96 -10.82
CA ASN A 24 -3.01 -4.22 -11.34
C ASN A 24 -2.17 -5.47 -10.98
N PHE A 25 -0.97 -5.28 -10.41
CA PHE A 25 -0.09 -6.40 -10.03
C PHE A 25 -0.49 -7.03 -8.68
N TRP A 26 -0.99 -6.23 -7.74
CA TRP A 26 -1.34 -6.71 -6.40
C TRP A 26 -2.80 -7.14 -6.36
N ASP A 27 -3.04 -8.39 -6.74
CA ASP A 27 -4.33 -9.08 -6.58
C ASP A 27 -4.29 -10.06 -5.38
N THR A 28 -5.40 -10.76 -5.14
CA THR A 28 -5.51 -11.77 -4.09
C THR A 28 -4.49 -12.91 -4.22
N ALA A 29 -4.04 -13.23 -5.43
CA ALA A 29 -3.05 -14.29 -5.67
C ALA A 29 -1.64 -13.89 -5.20
N HIS A 30 -1.32 -12.58 -5.19
CA HIS A 30 -0.05 -12.07 -4.70
C HIS A 30 -0.13 -11.60 -3.24
N ASP A 31 -1.27 -11.05 -2.82
CA ASP A 31 -1.43 -10.49 -1.48
C ASP A 31 -1.41 -11.56 -0.38
N GLY A 32 -2.05 -12.71 -0.59
CA GLY A 32 -2.01 -13.82 0.37
C GLY A 32 -0.57 -14.27 0.67
N PRO A 33 0.21 -14.71 -0.34
CA PRO A 33 1.61 -15.08 -0.17
C PRO A 33 2.47 -13.96 0.42
N PHE A 34 2.19 -12.70 0.06
CA PHE A 34 2.91 -11.55 0.61
C PHE A 34 2.65 -11.36 2.11
N LEU A 35 1.40 -11.45 2.55
CA LEU A 35 1.03 -11.38 3.96
C LEU A 35 1.66 -12.52 4.76
N GLU A 36 1.66 -13.74 4.23
CA GLU A 36 2.38 -14.86 4.86
C GLU A 36 3.88 -14.60 5.00
N CYS A 37 4.53 -13.99 4.00
CA CYS A 37 5.94 -13.61 4.12
C CYS A 37 6.17 -12.57 5.23
N LEU A 38 5.26 -11.60 5.38
CA LEU A 38 5.34 -10.62 6.46
C LEU A 38 5.15 -11.25 7.83
N LEU A 39 4.21 -12.20 7.96
CA LEU A 39 3.97 -12.96 9.19
C LEU A 39 5.21 -13.75 9.59
N GLU A 40 5.76 -14.56 8.70
CA GLU A 40 6.96 -15.38 8.95
C GLU A 40 8.18 -14.51 9.32
N LEU A 41 8.37 -13.36 8.67
CA LEU A 41 9.44 -12.43 9.02
C LEU A 41 9.19 -11.70 10.34
N THR A 42 7.93 -11.54 10.77
CA THR A 42 7.58 -10.99 12.08
C THR A 42 7.89 -12.00 13.18
N GLU A 43 7.51 -13.27 12.99
CA GLU A 43 7.82 -14.37 13.91
C GLU A 43 9.32 -14.58 14.09
N ARG A 44 10.09 -14.41 13.01
CA ARG A 44 11.56 -14.46 13.04
C ARG A 44 12.23 -13.18 13.58
N GLY A 45 11.44 -12.18 13.97
CA GLY A 45 11.93 -10.92 14.53
C GLY A 45 12.68 -10.04 13.52
N PHE A 46 12.43 -10.19 12.22
CA PHE A 46 12.93 -9.27 11.18
C PHE A 46 12.04 -8.04 11.03
N ILE A 47 10.75 -8.17 11.34
CA ILE A 47 9.79 -7.08 11.42
C ILE A 47 9.31 -7.01 12.87
N THR A 48 9.38 -5.83 13.49
CA THR A 48 8.98 -5.63 14.89
C THR A 48 8.33 -4.28 15.05
N ASN A 49 7.05 -4.24 15.47
CA ASN A 49 6.28 -3.02 15.66
C ASN A 49 6.39 -2.04 14.46
N GLY A 50 6.32 -2.58 13.24
CA GLY A 50 6.43 -1.82 12.00
C GLY A 50 7.84 -1.38 11.61
N THR A 51 8.88 -1.75 12.36
CA THR A 51 10.29 -1.50 12.04
C THR A 51 10.88 -2.74 11.37
N CYS A 52 11.59 -2.54 10.25
CA CYS A 52 12.20 -3.63 9.49
C CYS A 52 13.72 -3.62 9.67
N LYS A 53 14.31 -4.79 9.93
CA LYS A 53 15.77 -4.97 9.85
C LYS A 53 16.27 -4.77 8.41
N ASN A 54 17.56 -4.47 8.29
CA ASN A 54 18.21 -4.33 7.00
C ASN A 54 18.03 -5.58 6.14
N GLY A 55 17.70 -5.39 4.87
CA GLY A 55 17.54 -6.48 3.91
C GLY A 55 16.19 -7.20 3.93
N VAL A 56 15.23 -6.83 4.80
CA VAL A 56 13.88 -7.43 4.84
C VAL A 56 13.23 -7.51 3.45
N PHE A 57 13.26 -6.44 2.66
CA PHE A 57 12.61 -6.45 1.34
C PHE A 57 13.27 -7.41 0.35
N LYS A 58 14.59 -7.66 0.48
CA LYS A 58 15.28 -8.68 -0.33
C LYS A 58 14.91 -10.09 0.13
N GLN A 59 14.63 -10.28 1.42
CA GLN A 59 14.15 -11.57 1.92
C GLN A 59 12.73 -11.84 1.43
N ILE A 60 11.84 -10.85 1.52
CA ILE A 60 10.48 -10.94 0.98
C ILE A 60 10.53 -11.27 -0.51
N GLN A 61 11.38 -10.60 -1.29
CA GLN A 61 11.55 -10.94 -2.71
C GLN A 61 11.89 -12.41 -2.93
N LYS A 62 12.89 -12.94 -2.23
CA LYS A 62 13.29 -14.36 -2.34
C LYS A 62 12.18 -15.33 -1.90
N MET A 63 11.36 -14.95 -0.92
CA MET A 63 10.25 -15.76 -0.46
C MET A 63 9.10 -15.73 -1.49
N MET A 64 8.81 -14.55 -2.04
CA MET A 64 7.80 -14.38 -3.09
C MET A 64 8.16 -15.15 -4.37
N GLU A 65 9.42 -15.11 -4.81
CA GLU A 65 9.90 -15.91 -5.96
C GLU A 65 9.71 -17.42 -5.76
N LYS A 66 9.70 -17.90 -4.51
CA LYS A 66 9.43 -19.31 -4.19
C LYS A 66 7.93 -19.64 -4.10
N LYS A 67 7.13 -18.72 -3.56
CA LYS A 67 5.68 -18.94 -3.38
C LYS A 67 4.89 -18.69 -4.65
N VAL A 68 5.31 -17.72 -5.44
CA VAL A 68 4.70 -17.32 -6.71
C VAL A 68 5.80 -17.33 -7.77
N PRO A 69 5.98 -18.45 -8.48
CA PRO A 69 6.93 -18.52 -9.59
C PRO A 69 6.69 -17.40 -10.58
N GLU A 70 7.76 -16.86 -11.15
CA GLU A 70 7.70 -15.80 -12.18
C GLU A 70 7.01 -14.49 -11.76
N CYS A 71 6.79 -14.23 -10.46
CA CYS A 71 6.17 -12.98 -10.01
C CYS A 71 6.97 -11.72 -10.39
N GLY A 72 8.28 -11.84 -10.66
CA GLY A 72 9.11 -10.73 -11.15
C GLY A 72 9.21 -9.53 -10.20
N LEU A 73 8.82 -9.69 -8.93
CA LEU A 73 8.76 -8.62 -7.95
C LEU A 73 10.15 -8.12 -7.55
N LYS A 74 10.35 -6.81 -7.60
CA LYS A 74 11.58 -6.17 -7.12
C LYS A 74 11.43 -5.75 -5.66
N ALA A 75 12.45 -6.03 -4.84
CA ALA A 75 12.54 -5.58 -3.45
C ALA A 75 12.29 -4.07 -3.30
N LYS A 76 12.81 -3.27 -4.23
CA LYS A 76 12.52 -1.84 -4.38
C LYS A 76 12.25 -1.51 -5.85
N PRO A 77 11.29 -0.62 -6.15
CA PRO A 77 10.38 0.04 -5.20
C PRO A 77 9.15 -0.83 -4.85
N THR A 78 8.83 -1.85 -5.63
CA THR A 78 7.52 -2.55 -5.63
C THR A 78 7.14 -3.15 -4.26
N ILE A 79 7.95 -4.08 -3.74
CA ILE A 79 7.69 -4.72 -2.45
C ILE A 79 7.69 -3.70 -1.30
N GLN A 80 8.63 -2.75 -1.33
CA GLN A 80 8.71 -1.69 -0.33
C GLN A 80 7.44 -0.81 -0.32
N ASN A 81 6.92 -0.47 -1.50
CA ASN A 81 5.71 0.33 -1.65
C ASN A 81 4.48 -0.42 -1.12
N ARG A 82 4.31 -1.69 -1.46
CA ARG A 82 3.20 -2.51 -0.96
C ARG A 82 3.23 -2.63 0.56
N TYR A 83 4.40 -2.90 1.14
CA TYR A 83 4.56 -2.92 2.60
C TYR A 83 4.17 -1.58 3.24
N LYS A 84 4.64 -0.46 2.69
CA LYS A 84 4.30 0.88 3.21
C LYS A 84 2.80 1.14 3.15
N LYS A 85 2.14 0.75 2.05
CA LYS A 85 0.68 0.83 1.91
C LYS A 85 0.02 0.00 3.01
N LEU A 86 0.27 -1.31 3.08
CA LEU A 86 -0.35 -2.18 4.08
C LEU A 86 -0.11 -1.70 5.53
N LYS A 87 1.10 -1.24 5.84
CA LYS A 87 1.42 -0.66 7.15
C LYS A 87 0.55 0.57 7.45
N HIS A 88 0.39 1.47 6.48
CA HIS A 88 -0.44 2.65 6.66
C HIS A 88 -1.90 2.26 6.89
N TRP A 89 -2.42 1.30 6.11
CA TRP A 89 -3.77 0.79 6.24
C TRP A 89 -4.02 0.16 7.61
N PHE A 90 -3.11 -0.71 8.05
CA PHE A 90 -3.20 -1.33 9.37
C PHE A 90 -3.22 -0.28 10.50
N HIS A 91 -2.38 0.75 10.43
CA HIS A 91 -2.42 1.82 11.42
C HIS A 91 -3.73 2.61 11.38
N SER A 92 -4.26 2.89 10.18
CA SER A 92 -5.53 3.59 10.01
C SER A 92 -6.69 2.76 10.57
N THR A 93 -6.72 1.45 10.34
CA THR A 93 -7.77 0.56 10.91
C THR A 93 -7.67 0.47 12.42
N VAL A 94 -6.47 0.33 12.98
CA VAL A 94 -6.27 0.36 14.44
C VAL A 94 -6.72 1.70 15.04
N MET A 95 -6.40 2.82 14.38
CA MET A 95 -6.83 4.15 14.82
C MET A 95 -8.35 4.30 14.77
N MET A 96 -8.99 3.93 13.64
CA MET A 96 -10.45 3.99 13.50
C MET A 96 -11.16 3.12 14.55
N ARG A 97 -10.66 1.91 14.85
CA ARG A 97 -11.23 1.07 15.92
C ARG A 97 -11.15 1.70 17.32
N GLY A 98 -10.29 2.69 17.53
CA GLY A 98 -10.20 3.46 18.77
C GLY A 98 -11.13 4.67 18.83
N LEU A 99 -11.76 5.06 17.72
CA LEU A 99 -12.68 6.18 17.66
C LEU A 99 -14.11 5.74 17.98
N SER A 100 -14.89 6.60 18.65
CA SER A 100 -16.30 6.35 18.89
C SER A 100 -17.09 6.32 17.57
N GLY A 101 -18.03 5.39 17.46
CA GLY A 101 -18.88 5.22 16.28
C GLY A 101 -18.28 4.32 15.19
N PHE A 102 -17.02 3.90 15.30
CA PHE A 102 -16.41 2.89 14.44
C PHE A 102 -16.40 1.52 15.11
N GLY A 103 -16.93 0.53 14.41
CA GLY A 103 -16.91 -0.88 14.77
C GLY A 103 -16.09 -1.72 13.79
N TRP A 104 -15.90 -2.98 14.13
CA TRP A 104 -15.35 -4.01 13.24
C TRP A 104 -16.47 -4.97 12.87
N ASP A 105 -16.70 -5.17 11.58
CA ASP A 105 -17.58 -6.21 11.07
C ASP A 105 -16.75 -7.51 10.90
N PRO A 106 -16.98 -8.54 11.72
CA PRO A 106 -16.26 -9.81 11.61
C PRO A 106 -16.68 -10.66 10.42
N VAL A 107 -17.84 -10.38 9.81
CA VAL A 107 -18.35 -11.12 8.64
C VAL A 107 -17.76 -10.57 7.35
N GLN A 108 -17.60 -9.24 7.27
CA GLN A 108 -17.04 -8.56 6.11
C GLN A 108 -15.55 -8.22 6.29
N GLU A 109 -14.98 -8.55 7.45
CA GLU A 109 -13.59 -8.25 7.84
C GLU A 109 -13.20 -6.79 7.57
N CYS A 110 -14.10 -5.85 7.88
CA CYS A 110 -13.94 -4.44 7.56
C CYS A 110 -14.37 -3.52 8.70
N ILE A 111 -14.01 -2.24 8.58
CA ILE A 111 -14.47 -1.19 9.50
C ILE A 111 -15.90 -0.82 9.13
N ASN A 112 -16.82 -0.91 10.09
CA ASN A 112 -18.22 -0.56 9.91
C ASN A 112 -18.57 0.64 10.80
N ALA A 113 -19.29 1.62 10.25
CA ALA A 113 -19.74 2.81 10.95
C ALA A 113 -20.90 3.45 10.20
N ASP A 114 -21.70 4.25 10.91
CA ASP A 114 -22.77 5.03 10.29
C ASP A 114 -22.19 6.04 9.29
N LYS A 115 -22.96 6.35 8.24
CA LYS A 115 -22.56 7.32 7.22
C LYS A 115 -22.13 8.66 7.82
N ALA A 116 -22.82 9.14 8.86
CA ALA A 116 -22.49 10.39 9.54
C ALA A 116 -21.10 10.37 10.19
N VAL A 117 -20.69 9.23 10.76
CA VAL A 117 -19.37 9.02 11.35
C VAL A 117 -18.30 9.04 10.26
N TRP A 118 -18.56 8.38 9.12
CA TRP A 118 -17.69 8.43 7.95
C TRP A 118 -17.54 9.86 7.40
N ASP A 119 -18.63 10.60 7.22
CA ASP A 119 -18.59 11.97 6.68
C ASP A 119 -17.72 12.89 7.56
N VAL A 120 -17.84 12.80 8.89
CA VAL A 120 -17.02 13.57 9.84
C VAL A 120 -15.55 13.14 9.76
N PHE A 121 -15.27 11.85 9.71
CA PHE A 121 -13.92 11.33 9.62
C PHE A 121 -13.23 11.75 8.31
N ILE A 122 -13.93 11.69 7.18
CA ILE A 122 -13.42 12.09 5.87
C ILE A 122 -13.09 13.58 5.84
N ALA A 123 -13.91 14.42 6.48
CA ALA A 123 -13.65 15.86 6.60
C ALA A 123 -12.35 16.15 7.36
N VAL A 124 -12.01 15.33 8.36
CA VAL A 124 -10.78 15.46 9.17
C VAL A 124 -9.58 14.79 8.49
N CYS A 125 -9.78 13.67 7.79
CA CYS A 125 -8.71 12.87 7.21
C CYS A 125 -9.06 12.32 5.81
N PRO A 126 -9.05 13.15 4.76
CA PRO A 126 -9.47 12.74 3.42
C PRO A 126 -8.52 11.72 2.77
N VAL A 127 -7.25 11.68 3.19
CA VAL A 127 -6.23 10.77 2.64
C VAL A 127 -6.46 9.30 2.99
N ILE A 128 -7.09 9.01 4.14
CA ILE A 128 -7.38 7.63 4.57
C ILE A 128 -8.53 7.04 3.75
N TYR A 129 -9.53 7.86 3.41
CA TYR A 129 -10.70 7.44 2.63
C TYR A 129 -10.37 7.13 1.18
N VAL A 130 -9.50 7.94 0.54
CA VAL A 130 -9.04 7.67 -0.83
C VAL A 130 -8.31 6.35 -0.91
N LEU A 131 -7.57 5.95 0.13
CA LEU A 131 -6.96 4.63 0.17
C LEU A 131 -8.03 3.55 0.27
N ILE A 132 -8.95 3.62 1.26
CA ILE A 132 -10.03 2.63 1.47
C ILE A 132 -10.82 2.34 0.19
N LEU A 133 -11.20 3.37 -0.58
CA LEU A 133 -11.94 3.20 -1.83
C LEU A 133 -11.08 2.66 -2.99
N MET A 134 -9.78 2.94 -2.99
CA MET A 134 -8.86 2.52 -4.06
C MET A 134 -8.35 1.10 -3.86
N THR A 135 -8.71 0.37 -2.81
CA THR A 135 -8.47 -1.09 -2.77
C THR A 135 -9.74 -1.87 -2.45
N ASN A 136 -10.89 -1.43 -2.97
CA ASN A 136 -12.09 -2.27 -2.98
C ASN A 136 -11.71 -3.67 -3.48
N ILE A 137 -11.83 -4.63 -2.56
CA ILE A 137 -11.98 -6.06 -2.79
C ILE A 137 -13.33 -6.28 -3.49
#